data_AF-A0A7S3WDH3-F1
#
_entry.id   AF-A0A7S3WDH3-F1
#
_cell.length_a   1.000
_cell.length_b   1.000
_cell.length_c   1.000
_cell.angle_alpha   90.00
_cell.angle_beta   90.00
_cell.angle_gamma   90.00
#
_symmetry.space_group_name_H-M   'P 1'
#
loop_
_entity.id
_entity.type
_entity.pdbx_description
1 polymer ?
#
loop_
_entity_poly.entity_id
_entity_poly.type
_entity_poly.pdbx_seq_one_letter_code
_entity_poly.pdbx_strand_id
1 'polypeptide(L)'
;MRKCYYDALREYERFNNAKVEHIIIYRDGVGDAMRDQIKKAEIYTLNQLLKKEFKMAPPKITLVVVNKRINQRFFESFNQNQATVKNPPCGTIVDSNLVCSQEGETIYDFFMVSQ
;
A
#
# COMPACT_ATOMS: atom_id res chain seq x y z
N MET A 1 8.18 6.02 14.49
CA MET A 1 7.67 6.42 13.16
C MET A 1 8.21 7.78 12.70
N ARG A 2 7.94 8.91 13.39
CA ARG A 2 8.45 10.25 13.00
C ARG A 2 9.96 10.27 12.71
N LYS A 3 10.79 9.70 13.60
CA LYS A 3 12.24 9.61 13.43
C LYS A 3 12.63 8.87 12.15
N CYS A 4 11.96 7.75 11.85
CA CYS A 4 12.21 6.96 10.64
C CYS A 4 11.91 7.78 9.37
N TYR A 5 10.82 8.55 9.36
CA TYR A 5 10.53 9.45 8.25
C TYR A 5 11.59 10.55 8.10
N TYR A 6 12.02 11.14 9.22
CA TYR A 6 13.07 12.17 9.20
C TYR A 6 14.38 11.63 8.61
N ASP A 7 14.84 10.50 9.14
CA ASP A 7 16.11 9.88 8.74
C ASP A 7 16.05 9.47 7.25
N ALA A 8 14.95 8.88 6.78
CA ALA A 8 14.76 8.49 5.39
C ALA A 8 14.75 9.70 4.43
N LEU A 9 14.00 10.76 4.76
CA LEU A 9 13.92 11.95 3.93
C LEU A 9 15.25 12.69 3.86
N ARG A 10 15.96 12.78 4.99
CA ARG A 10 17.28 13.41 5.06
C ARG A 10 18.30 12.65 4.22
N GLU A 11 18.30 11.32 4.27
CA GLU A 11 19.23 10.51 3.49
C GLU A 11 18.89 10.56 1.99
N TYR A 12 17.61 10.61 1.63
CA TYR A 12 17.18 10.82 0.25
C TYR A 12 17.69 12.15 -0.32
N GLU A 13 17.49 13.27 0.39
CA GLU A 13 17.98 14.58 -0.05
C GLU A 13 19.50 14.61 -0.17
N ARG A 14 20.19 13.97 0.78
CA ARG A 14 21.66 13.88 0.78
C ARG A 14 22.19 13.15 -0.46
N PHE A 15 21.61 12.01 -0.83
CA PHE A 15 22.08 11.21 -1.97
C PHE A 15 21.67 11.79 -3.32
N ASN A 16 20.44 12.30 -3.43
CA ASN A 16 19.90 12.75 -4.71
C ASN A 16 20.15 14.24 -4.97
N ASN A 17 20.62 14.98 -3.96
CA ASN A 17 20.75 16.45 -3.99
C ASN A 17 19.45 17.14 -4.47
N ALA A 18 18.32 16.53 -4.16
CA ALA A 18 17.00 16.91 -4.65
C ALA A 18 15.94 16.56 -3.60
N LYS A 19 14.87 17.36 -3.58
CA LYS A 19 13.71 17.09 -2.73
C LYS A 19 12.92 15.91 -3.28
N VAL A 20 12.25 15.17 -2.39
CA VAL A 20 11.38 14.08 -2.80
C VAL A 20 10.11 14.62 -3.46
N GLU A 21 9.72 14.06 -4.60
CA GLU A 21 8.48 14.44 -5.30
C GLU A 21 7.35 13.42 -5.08
N HIS A 22 7.73 12.17 -4.82
CA HIS A 22 6.82 11.03 -4.68
C HIS A 22 7.23 10.17 -3.47
N ILE A 23 6.29 9.88 -2.59
CA ILE A 23 6.49 8.98 -1.45
C ILE A 23 5.47 7.85 -1.54
N ILE A 24 5.94 6.61 -1.62
CA ILE A 24 5.10 5.40 -1.58
C ILE A 24 5.36 4.69 -0.25
N ILE A 25 4.30 4.49 0.53
CA ILE A 25 4.36 3.86 1.85
C ILE A 25 3.64 2.53 1.76
N TYR A 26 4.37 1.42 1.92
CA TYR A 26 3.78 0.10 2.08
C TYR A 26 3.60 -0.20 3.57
N ARG A 27 2.36 -0.22 4.04
CA ARG A 27 2.02 -0.42 5.45
C ARG A 27 1.46 -1.80 5.70
N ASP A 28 2.29 -2.67 6.29
CA ASP A 28 1.88 -4.02 6.71
C ASP A 28 1.22 -4.00 8.11
N GLY A 29 0.31 -4.95 8.34
CA GLY A 29 -0.23 -5.26 9.67
C GLY A 29 -1.34 -4.32 10.16
N VAL A 30 -2.20 -3.84 9.28
CA VAL A 30 -3.32 -2.95 9.62
C VAL A 30 -4.65 -3.68 9.45
N GLY A 31 -5.39 -3.84 10.56
CA GLY A 31 -6.77 -4.32 10.48
C GLY A 31 -7.68 -3.30 9.79
N ASP A 32 -8.74 -3.78 9.15
CA ASP A 32 -9.61 -2.95 8.30
C ASP A 32 -10.22 -1.77 9.05
N ALA A 33 -10.64 -1.98 10.31
CA ALA A 33 -11.18 -0.94 11.17
C ALA A 33 -10.18 0.17 11.54
N MET A 34 -8.87 -0.07 11.40
CA MET A 34 -7.82 0.88 11.78
C MET A 34 -7.25 1.64 10.57
N ARG A 35 -7.67 1.32 9.34
CA ARG A 35 -7.14 1.92 8.10
C ARG A 35 -7.21 3.45 8.12
N ASP A 36 -8.38 4.00 8.46
CA ASP A 36 -8.58 5.46 8.49
C ASP A 36 -7.80 6.16 9.59
N GLN A 37 -7.70 5.53 10.76
CA GLN A 37 -6.93 6.07 11.88
C GLN A 37 -5.45 6.15 11.52
N ILE A 38 -4.91 5.09 10.93
CA ILE A 38 -3.50 5.02 10.51
C ILE A 38 -3.25 6.00 9.38
N LYS A 39 -4.12 6.05 8.37
CA LYS A 39 -4.04 7.05 7.29
C LYS A 39 -3.95 8.47 7.87
N LYS A 40 -4.84 8.84 8.79
CA LYS A 40 -4.83 10.17 9.43
C LYS A 40 -3.55 10.40 10.24
N ALA A 41 -3.15 9.45 11.07
CA ALA A 41 -2.00 9.62 11.97
C ALA A 41 -0.65 9.67 11.22
N GLU A 42 -0.43 8.77 10.26
CA GLU A 42 0.83 8.68 9.52
C GLU A 42 1.00 9.85 8.56
N ILE A 43 -0.04 10.16 7.76
CA ILE A 43 0.00 11.27 6.81
C ILE A 43 0.14 12.60 7.54
N TYR A 44 -0.57 12.78 8.67
CA TYR A 44 -0.42 13.98 9.48
C TYR A 44 1.02 14.13 10.01
N THR A 45 1.60 13.06 10.54
CA THR A 45 2.97 13.07 11.07
C THR A 45 3.99 13.42 9.98
N LEU A 46 3.83 12.84 8.79
CA LEU A 46 4.70 13.08 7.63
C LEU A 46 4.57 14.52 7.14
N ASN A 47 3.35 15.03 6.97
CA ASN A 47 3.11 16.42 6.55
C ASN A 47 3.69 17.44 7.53
N GLN A 48 3.53 17.20 8.83
CA GLN A 48 4.09 18.08 9.86
C GLN A 48 5.61 18.11 9.82
N LEU A 49 6.25 16.98 9.55
CA LEU A 49 7.69 16.86 9.43
C LEU A 49 8.20 17.56 8.16
N LEU A 50 7.54 17.36 7.02
CA LEU A 50 7.87 18.02 5.75
C LEU A 50 7.75 19.55 5.86
N LYS A 51 6.70 20.04 6.54
CA LYS A 51 6.47 21.47 6.74
C LYS A 51 7.49 22.10 7.71
N LYS A 52 7.75 21.45 8.86
CA LYS A 52 8.57 22.03 9.93
C LYS A 52 10.07 21.91 9.67
N GLU A 53 10.53 20.74 9.22
CA GLU A 53 11.95 20.41 9.13
C GLU A 53 12.50 20.65 7.72
N PHE A 54 11.75 20.25 6.68
CA PHE A 54 12.21 20.30 5.28
C PHE A 54 11.73 21.55 4.52
N LYS A 55 10.86 22.35 5.15
CA LYS A 55 10.27 23.60 4.61
C LYS A 55 9.84 23.43 3.14
N MET A 56 9.13 22.33 2.86
CA MET A 56 8.69 21.99 1.51
C MET A 56 7.19 21.75 1.46
N ALA A 57 6.62 21.94 0.27
CA ALA A 57 5.26 21.52 -0.01
C ALA A 57 5.16 19.99 0.13
N PRO A 58 4.01 19.45 0.57
CA PRO A 58 3.80 18.01 0.61
C PRO A 58 3.97 17.40 -0.80
N PRO A 59 4.81 16.36 -0.96
CA PRO A 59 4.92 15.61 -2.21
C PRO A 59 3.66 14.78 -2.45
N LYS A 60 3.59 14.10 -3.60
CA LYS A 60 2.52 13.12 -3.85
C LYS A 60 2.77 11.89 -2.97
N ILE A 61 1.84 11.62 -2.04
CA ILE A 61 1.94 10.51 -1.10
C ILE A 61 0.93 9.44 -1.47
N THR A 62 1.41 8.22 -1.67
CA THR A 62 0.60 7.01 -1.89
C THR A 62 0.78 6.08 -0.70
N LEU A 63 -0.30 5.80 0.03
CA LEU A 63 -0.32 4.82 1.11
C LEU A 63 -0.95 3.53 0.59
N VAL A 64 -0.16 2.45 0.54
CA VAL A 64 -0.61 1.10 0.18
C VAL A 64 -0.64 0.26 1.45
N VAL A 65 -1.84 -0.12 1.89
CA VAL A 65 -2.00 -1.02 3.03
C VAL A 65 -1.86 -2.46 2.53
N VAL A 66 -0.95 -3.21 3.13
CA VAL A 66 -0.65 -4.60 2.75
C VAL A 66 -1.21 -5.53 3.82
N ASN A 67 -2.19 -6.36 3.43
CA ASN A 67 -2.77 -7.38 4.31
C ASN A 67 -2.36 -8.77 3.84
N LYS A 68 -1.41 -9.38 4.57
CA LYS A 68 -0.92 -10.74 4.27
C LYS A 68 -1.77 -11.85 4.89
N ARG A 69 -2.50 -11.54 5.97
CA ARG A 69 -3.34 -12.49 6.71
C ARG A 69 -4.79 -12.36 6.26
N ILE A 70 -5.08 -12.93 5.10
CA ILE A 70 -6.41 -12.89 4.46
C ILE A 70 -7.02 -14.30 4.38
N ASN A 71 -8.35 -14.36 4.30
CA ASN A 71 -9.09 -15.63 4.20
C ASN A 71 -9.31 -16.06 2.74
N GLN A 72 -9.22 -15.13 1.79
CA GLN A 72 -9.37 -15.38 0.37
C GLN A 72 -8.29 -16.36 -0.11
N ARG A 73 -8.69 -17.29 -0.99
CA ARG A 73 -7.81 -18.29 -1.62
C ARG A 73 -8.09 -18.28 -3.12
N PHE A 74 -7.04 -18.20 -3.92
CA PHE A 74 -7.11 -18.15 -5.37
C PHE A 74 -6.54 -19.45 -5.93
N PHE A 75 -7.17 -19.98 -6.98
CA PHE A 75 -6.78 -21.21 -7.64
C PHE A 75 -6.86 -21.03 -9.16
N GLU A 76 -5.88 -21.57 -9.88
CA GLU A 76 -5.91 -21.65 -11.33
C GLU A 76 -6.62 -22.95 -11.74
N SER A 77 -7.63 -22.82 -12.61
CA SER A 77 -8.36 -23.96 -13.19
C SER A 77 -7.86 -24.25 -14.60
N PHE A 78 -7.39 -25.48 -14.83
CA PHE A 78 -6.85 -25.91 -16.13
C PHE A 78 -7.92 -26.39 -17.11
N ASN A 79 -9.08 -26.87 -16.62
CA ASN A 79 -10.17 -27.42 -17.43
C ASN A 79 -11.49 -27.36 -16.66
N GLN A 80 -12.57 -26.85 -17.27
CA GLN A 80 -13.90 -26.81 -16.65
C GLN A 80 -14.44 -28.22 -16.28
N ASN A 81 -13.89 -29.27 -16.91
CA ASN A 81 -14.34 -30.66 -16.77
C ASN A 81 -13.41 -31.55 -15.92
N GLN A 82 -12.32 -31.02 -15.34
CA GLN A 82 -11.42 -31.79 -14.46
C GLN A 82 -11.13 -31.04 -13.16
N ALA A 83 -11.31 -31.73 -12.02
CA ALA A 83 -11.18 -31.19 -10.66
C ALA A 83 -9.72 -30.94 -10.19
N THR A 84 -8.78 -30.72 -11.11
CA THR A 84 -7.39 -30.45 -10.76
C THR A 84 -7.19 -28.94 -10.62
N VAL A 85 -7.03 -28.46 -9.39
CA VAL A 85 -6.69 -27.07 -9.08
C VAL A 85 -5.20 -26.93 -8.76
N LYS A 86 -4.59 -25.80 -9.13
CA LYS A 86 -3.21 -25.45 -8.77
C LYS A 86 -3.15 -24.04 -8.18
N ASN A 87 -2.05 -23.76 -7.47
CA ASN A 87 -1.77 -22.39 -7.04
C ASN A 87 -1.53 -21.52 -8.28
N PRO A 88 -2.07 -20.29 -8.32
CA PRO A 88 -1.76 -19.35 -9.39
C PRO A 88 -0.26 -19.04 -9.45
N PRO A 89 0.27 -18.69 -10.64
CA PRO A 89 1.67 -18.29 -10.79
C PRO A 89 1.99 -17.02 -9.97
N CYS A 90 3.26 -16.85 -9.61
CA CYS A 90 3.72 -15.61 -8.99
C CYS A 90 3.45 -14.41 -9.92
N GLY A 91 3.04 -13.28 -9.34
CA GLY A 91 2.62 -12.11 -10.09
C GLY A 91 1.16 -12.14 -10.56
N THR A 92 0.38 -13.18 -10.21
CA THR A 92 -1.07 -13.16 -10.45
C THR A 92 -1.69 -11.99 -9.68
N ILE A 93 -2.43 -11.14 -10.39
CA ILE A 93 -3.18 -10.01 -9.84
C ILE A 93 -4.68 -10.29 -10.00
N VAL A 94 -5.45 -10.02 -8.95
CA VAL A 94 -6.92 -10.07 -8.98
C VAL A 94 -7.45 -8.71 -8.55
N ASP A 95 -8.04 -7.97 -9.49
CA ASP A 95 -8.47 -6.57 -9.34
C ASP A 95 -9.98 -6.37 -9.61
N SER A 96 -10.73 -7.46 -9.79
CA SER A 96 -12.14 -7.44 -10.18
C SER A 96 -12.95 -8.50 -9.41
N ASN A 97 -14.26 -8.27 -9.29
CA ASN A 97 -15.30 -9.13 -8.68
C ASN A 97 -15.17 -9.44 -7.17
N LEU A 98 -13.96 -9.56 -6.64
CA LEU A 98 -13.66 -9.90 -5.23
C LEU A 98 -13.02 -8.74 -4.46
N VAL A 99 -12.74 -7.65 -5.15
CA VAL A 99 -12.27 -6.38 -4.60
C VAL A 99 -13.45 -5.56 -4.09
N CYS A 100 -13.20 -4.64 -3.15
CA CYS A 100 -14.27 -3.92 -2.48
C CYS A 100 -14.93 -2.90 -3.43
N SER A 101 -16.03 -3.28 -4.07
CA SER A 101 -16.90 -2.37 -4.79
C SER A 101 -18.06 -1.95 -3.88
N GLN A 102 -17.93 -0.83 -3.17
CA GLN A 102 -19.08 -0.18 -2.54
C GLN A 102 -19.68 0.82 -3.52
N GLU A 103 -21.00 0.79 -3.68
CA GLU A 103 -21.72 1.78 -4.50
C GLU A 103 -21.41 3.19 -3.97
N GLY A 104 -20.73 4.01 -4.77
CA GLY A 104 -20.42 5.41 -4.45
C GLY A 104 -19.01 5.70 -3.92
N GLU A 105 -18.20 4.69 -3.58
CA GLU A 105 -16.79 4.86 -3.22
C GLU A 105 -15.87 3.97 -4.07
N THR A 106 -15.00 4.58 -4.87
CA THR A 106 -13.92 3.85 -5.56
C THR A 106 -12.83 3.51 -4.55
N ILE A 107 -12.91 2.31 -3.97
CA ILE A 107 -11.82 1.73 -3.20
C ILE A 107 -10.82 1.14 -4.21
N TYR A 108 -9.55 1.54 -4.09
CA TYR A 108 -8.46 1.01 -4.90
C TYR A 108 -7.79 -0.14 -4.15
N ASP A 109 -8.31 -1.35 -4.31
CA ASP A 109 -7.75 -2.58 -3.75
C ASP A 109 -7.56 -3.66 -4.83
N PHE A 110 -6.61 -4.56 -4.58
CA PHE A 110 -6.32 -5.70 -5.42
C PHE A 110 -5.64 -6.78 -4.59
N PHE A 111 -5.74 -8.04 -5.03
CA PHE A 111 -4.94 -9.13 -4.51
C PHE A 111 -3.76 -9.40 -5.43
N MET A 112 -2.62 -9.76 -4.86
CA MET A 112 -1.43 -10.13 -5.61
C MET A 112 -0.80 -11.38 -4.98
N VAL A 113 -0.52 -12.38 -5.81
CA VAL A 113 0.28 -13.54 -5.41
C VAL A 113 1.75 -13.16 -5.52
N SER A 114 2.35 -12.75 -4.41
CA SER A 114 3.79 -12.51 -4.31
C SER A 114 4.55 -13.82 -4.04
N GLN A 115 5.78 -13.92 -4.53
CA GLN A 115 6.70 -15.05 -4.29
C GLN A 115 7.09 -15.18 -2.81
#